data_AF-A0A3S4G8S1-F1
#
_entry.id   AF-A0A3S4G8S1-F1
#
_cell.length_a   1.000
_cell.length_b   1.000
_cell.length_c   1.000
_cell.angle_alpha   90.00
_cell.angle_beta   90.00
_cell.angle_gamma   90.00
#
_symmetry.space_group_name_H-M   'P 1'
#
loop_
_entity.id
_entity.type
_entity.pdbx_description
1 polymer ?
#
loop_
_entity_poly.entity_id
_entity_poly.type
_entity_poly.pdbx_seq_one_letter_code
_entity_poly.pdbx_strand_id
1 'polypeptide(L)'
;MEQLRAELSHLLGEKLSRIECVNEKADSALWSLYDSQGNPMPLMARSFTTPGVAQQLAWKTSMLARSGTVRMPVIYGVLTHEEHPGPDVLLLERLRGVSVEAPARTPERWEQLKDQIVEGLLAWHRQDSRGCVGAVDHTQENIWPSWYRQRVEVLWTTLNQFSNTGLTMQDKRILFRTRECLPSLFEGFNDNCVTGAW
;
A
#
# COMPACT_ATOMS: atom_id res chain seq x y z
N MET A 1 -0.14 -9.44 22.09
CA MET A 1 1.12 -10.11 21.68
C MET A 1 1.07 -11.62 21.86
N GLU A 2 0.88 -12.15 23.07
CA GLU A 2 0.88 -13.61 23.29
C GLU A 2 -0.27 -14.33 22.59
N GLN A 3 -1.46 -13.72 22.53
CA GLN A 3 -2.62 -14.26 21.80
C GLN A 3 -2.30 -14.45 20.31
N LEU A 4 -1.78 -13.41 19.64
CA LEU A 4 -1.37 -13.48 18.24
C LEU A 4 -0.30 -14.55 18.00
N ARG A 5 0.70 -14.66 18.90
CA ARG A 5 1.71 -15.73 18.81
C ARG A 5 1.09 -17.12 18.92
N ALA A 6 0.17 -17.31 19.87
CA ALA A 6 -0.49 -18.60 20.08
C ALA A 6 -1.35 -18.99 18.88
N GLU A 7 -2.10 -18.04 18.34
CA GLU A 7 -2.94 -18.22 17.15
C GLU A 7 -2.11 -18.56 15.91
N LEU A 8 -1.06 -17.78 15.64
CA LEU A 8 -0.15 -18.04 14.53
C LEU A 8 0.58 -19.38 14.69
N SER A 9 0.95 -19.75 15.92
CA SER A 9 1.56 -21.06 16.18
C SER A 9 0.60 -22.19 15.85
N HIS A 10 -0.68 -22.03 16.19
CA HIS A 10 -1.70 -23.01 15.87
C HIS A 10 -1.91 -23.13 14.36
N LEU A 11 -2.07 -22.00 13.66
CA LEU A 11 -2.31 -22.00 12.21
C LEU A 11 -1.14 -22.55 11.40
N LEU A 12 0.10 -22.20 11.78
CA LEU A 12 1.30 -22.67 11.07
C LEU A 12 1.62 -24.14 11.36
N GLY A 13 0.96 -24.75 12.36
CA GLY A 13 1.28 -26.10 12.83
C GLY A 13 2.65 -26.19 13.50
N GLU A 14 3.25 -25.06 13.88
CA GLU A 14 4.57 -24.96 14.48
C GLU A 14 4.56 -24.01 15.68
N LYS A 15 5.20 -24.39 16.78
CA LYS A 15 5.33 -23.54 17.96
C LYS A 15 6.31 -22.39 17.69
N LEU A 16 5.80 -21.16 17.62
CA LEU A 16 6.63 -19.97 17.50
C LEU A 16 7.34 -19.68 18.83
N SER A 17 8.67 -19.52 18.80
CA SER A 17 9.44 -19.13 19.99
C SER A 17 9.15 -17.67 20.37
N ARG A 18 9.18 -16.77 19.39
CA ARG A 18 8.87 -15.35 19.57
C ARG A 18 8.34 -14.71 18.30
N ILE A 19 7.73 -13.54 18.48
CA ILE A 19 7.35 -12.63 17.40
C ILE A 19 7.90 -11.24 17.74
N GLU A 20 8.41 -10.54 16.73
CA GLU A 20 9.03 -9.21 16.90
C GLU A 20 8.35 -8.20 15.99
N CYS A 21 8.00 -7.03 16.53
CA CYS A 21 7.47 -5.93 15.72
C CYS A 21 8.61 -5.32 14.89
N VAL A 22 8.45 -5.32 13.58
CA VAL A 22 9.39 -4.70 12.63
C VAL A 22 8.94 -3.28 12.29
N ASN A 23 7.64 -3.06 12.19
CA ASN A 23 7.05 -1.77 11.86
C ASN A 23 5.65 -1.69 12.47
N GLU A 24 5.31 -0.53 13.03
CA GLU A 24 3.99 -0.27 13.59
C GLU A 24 3.46 1.08 13.10
N LYS A 25 2.20 1.08 12.67
CA LYS A 25 1.41 2.24 12.26
C LYS A 25 0.10 2.24 13.07
N ALA A 26 -0.66 3.33 12.99
CA ALA A 26 -1.90 3.49 13.75
C ALA A 26 -2.93 2.36 13.51
N ASP A 27 -2.93 1.76 12.33
CA ASP A 27 -3.91 0.77 11.87
C ASP A 27 -3.31 -0.59 11.47
N SER A 28 -1.98 -0.72 11.50
CA SER A 28 -1.30 -1.93 11.05
C SER A 28 0.06 -2.15 11.71
N ALA A 29 0.44 -3.41 11.89
CA ALA A 29 1.75 -3.78 12.41
C ALA A 29 2.33 -4.97 11.64
N LEU A 30 3.63 -4.95 11.38
CA LEU A 30 4.37 -5.99 10.68
C LEU A 30 5.26 -6.75 11.66
N TRP A 31 5.17 -8.08 11.63
CA TRP A 31 5.77 -8.99 12.60
C TRP A 31 6.72 -9.97 11.92
N SER A 32 7.94 -10.06 12.45
CA SER A 32 8.87 -11.14 12.16
C SER A 32 8.56 -12.34 13.06
N LEU A 33 8.48 -13.53 12.47
CA LEU A 33 8.19 -14.78 13.18
C LEU A 33 9.47 -15.60 13.34
N TYR A 34 9.59 -16.29 14.48
CA TYR A 34 10.72 -17.16 14.78
C TYR A 34 10.23 -18.55 15.15
N ASP A 35 10.88 -19.56 14.58
CA ASP A 35 10.59 -20.97 14.79
C ASP A 35 10.86 -21.39 16.25
N SER A 36 10.59 -22.65 16.58
CA SER A 36 10.82 -23.17 17.94
C SER A 36 12.29 -23.14 18.39
N GLN A 37 13.23 -23.10 17.45
CA GLN A 37 14.68 -23.04 17.68
C GLN A 37 15.21 -21.60 17.76
N GLY A 38 14.36 -20.60 17.47
CA GLY A 38 14.72 -19.19 17.46
C GLY A 38 15.28 -18.70 16.11
N ASN A 39 15.18 -19.49 15.04
CA ASN A 39 15.57 -19.04 13.71
C ASN A 39 14.45 -18.21 13.06
N PRO A 40 14.80 -17.20 12.25
CA PRO A 40 13.80 -16.41 11.53
C PRO A 40 13.08 -17.27 10.49
N MET A 41 11.75 -17.24 10.50
CA MET A 41 10.93 -17.91 9.50
C MET A 41 11.00 -17.19 8.13
N PRO A 42 10.76 -17.91 7.02
CA PRO A 42 10.71 -17.32 5.68
C PRO A 42 9.43 -16.51 5.40
N LEU A 43 8.56 -16.34 6.40
CA LEU A 43 7.31 -15.59 6.31
C LEU A 43 7.20 -14.58 7.46
N MET A 44 6.36 -13.58 7.22
CA MET A 44 6.01 -12.52 8.14
C MET A 44 4.49 -12.50 8.33
N ALA A 45 4.03 -11.89 9.41
CA ALA A 45 2.62 -11.61 9.64
C ALA A 45 2.41 -10.10 9.64
N ARG A 46 1.37 -9.60 8.96
CA ARG A 46 0.95 -8.21 9.03
C ARG A 46 -0.47 -8.15 9.57
N SER A 47 -0.64 -7.54 10.74
CA SER A 47 -1.95 -7.37 11.38
C SER A 47 -2.57 -6.03 11.02
N PHE A 48 -3.90 -6.00 10.91
CA PHE A 48 -4.70 -4.82 10.61
C PHE A 48 -5.82 -4.67 11.64
N THR A 49 -6.07 -3.44 12.09
CA THR A 49 -7.18 -3.15 13.01
C THR A 49 -8.52 -3.04 12.29
N THR A 50 -8.50 -2.75 10.98
CA THR A 50 -9.69 -2.60 10.14
C THR A 50 -9.97 -3.88 9.37
N PRO A 51 -11.17 -4.49 9.53
CA PRO A 51 -11.53 -5.70 8.78
C PRO A 51 -11.51 -5.49 7.26
N GLY A 52 -11.15 -6.54 6.53
CA GLY A 52 -11.15 -6.58 5.06
C GLY A 52 -9.88 -6.01 4.41
N VAL A 53 -9.08 -5.22 5.12
CA VAL A 53 -7.84 -4.63 4.56
C VAL A 53 -6.82 -5.73 4.23
N ALA A 54 -6.69 -6.76 5.08
CA ALA A 54 -5.78 -7.87 4.82
C ALA A 54 -6.15 -8.64 3.54
N GLN A 55 -7.46 -8.90 3.33
CA GLN A 55 -7.97 -9.56 2.12
C GLN A 55 -7.73 -8.71 0.86
N GLN A 56 -7.98 -7.40 0.94
CA GLN A 56 -7.73 -6.49 -0.16
C GLN A 56 -6.24 -6.46 -0.54
N LEU A 57 -5.35 -6.38 0.45
CA LEU A 57 -3.92 -6.37 0.20
C LEU A 57 -3.46 -7.71 -0.41
N ALA A 58 -3.95 -8.84 0.12
CA ALA A 58 -3.68 -10.17 -0.45
C ALA A 58 -4.07 -10.28 -1.92
N TRP A 59 -5.27 -9.80 -2.26
CA TRP A 59 -5.78 -9.81 -3.63
C TRP A 59 -4.93 -8.93 -4.55
N LYS A 60 -4.58 -7.70 -4.11
CA LYS A 60 -3.75 -6.76 -4.89
C LYS A 60 -2.34 -7.31 -5.12
N THR A 61 -1.69 -7.80 -4.07
CA THR A 61 -0.38 -8.44 -4.18
C THR A 61 -0.42 -9.63 -5.14
N SER A 62 -1.45 -10.48 -5.05
CA SER A 62 -1.61 -11.64 -5.94
C SER A 62 -1.89 -11.25 -7.38
N MET A 63 -2.65 -10.18 -7.61
CA MET A 63 -2.86 -9.62 -8.94
C MET A 63 -1.54 -9.14 -9.55
N LEU A 64 -0.80 -8.31 -8.81
CA LEU A 64 0.48 -7.75 -9.24
C LEU A 64 1.54 -8.83 -9.45
N ALA A 65 1.55 -9.88 -8.63
CA ALA A 65 2.46 -11.02 -8.79
C ALA A 65 2.25 -11.77 -10.12
N ARG A 66 1.02 -11.79 -10.65
CA ARG A 66 0.68 -12.48 -11.90
C ARG A 66 0.93 -11.63 -13.14
N SER A 67 0.81 -10.30 -13.01
CA SER A 67 0.75 -9.42 -14.17
C SER A 67 1.89 -8.41 -14.25
N GLY A 68 2.59 -8.15 -13.14
CA GLY A 68 3.71 -7.20 -13.07
C GLY A 68 5.07 -7.83 -13.42
N THR A 69 6.02 -6.99 -13.81
CA THR A 69 7.44 -7.37 -13.89
C THR A 69 8.16 -7.22 -12.53
N VAL A 70 7.51 -6.55 -11.57
CA VAL A 70 8.04 -6.37 -10.22
C VAL A 70 7.74 -7.61 -9.40
N ARG A 71 8.79 -8.14 -8.75
CA ARG A 71 8.66 -9.29 -7.87
C ARG A 71 7.88 -8.91 -6.61
N MET A 72 6.69 -9.47 -6.48
CA MET A 72 5.84 -9.31 -5.31
C MET A 72 6.11 -10.40 -4.26
N PRO A 73 5.88 -10.13 -2.96
CA PRO A 73 5.93 -11.16 -1.93
C PRO A 73 4.85 -12.21 -2.17
N VAL A 74 5.18 -13.48 -1.97
CA VAL A 74 4.17 -14.55 -1.96
C VAL A 74 3.21 -14.34 -0.79
N ILE A 75 1.91 -14.46 -1.05
CA ILE A 75 0.88 -14.46 -0.01
C ILE A 75 0.59 -15.91 0.39
N TYR A 76 0.76 -16.23 1.67
CA TYR A 76 0.51 -17.57 2.20
C TYR A 76 -0.92 -17.75 2.70
N GLY A 77 -1.57 -16.67 3.13
CA GLY A 77 -2.95 -16.73 3.61
C GLY A 77 -3.39 -15.44 4.30
N VAL A 78 -4.70 -15.37 4.56
CA VAL A 78 -5.34 -14.31 5.34
C VAL A 78 -6.12 -14.97 6.46
N LEU A 79 -5.93 -14.46 7.69
CA LEU A 79 -6.75 -14.78 8.83
C LEU A 79 -7.72 -13.63 9.06
N THR A 80 -9.00 -13.95 9.18
CA THR A 80 -10.04 -12.99 9.54
C THR A 80 -10.85 -13.57 10.70
N HIS A 81 -11.22 -12.73 11.66
CA HIS A 81 -11.99 -13.16 12.82
C HIS A 81 -13.47 -12.79 12.62
N GLU A 82 -14.30 -13.77 12.25
CA GLU A 82 -15.75 -13.55 12.09
C GLU A 82 -16.49 -13.57 13.44
N GLU A 83 -16.03 -14.38 14.40
CA GLU A 83 -16.77 -14.64 15.66
C GLU A 83 -16.18 -13.92 16.89
N HIS A 84 -14.96 -13.37 16.80
CA HIS A 84 -14.26 -12.73 17.92
C HIS A 84 -13.57 -11.44 17.47
N PRO A 85 -13.46 -10.41 18.33
CA PRO A 85 -12.68 -9.21 17.99
C PRO A 85 -11.19 -9.54 18.00
N GLY A 86 -10.66 -9.89 16.82
CA GLY A 86 -9.23 -10.07 16.56
C GLY A 86 -8.82 -9.24 15.35
N PRO A 87 -7.54 -8.83 15.25
CA PRO A 87 -7.05 -8.12 14.07
C PRO A 87 -6.96 -9.09 12.88
N ASP A 88 -7.37 -8.65 11.70
CA ASP A 88 -7.12 -9.39 10.46
C ASP A 88 -5.60 -9.53 10.25
N VAL A 89 -5.14 -10.71 9.86
CA VAL A 89 -3.71 -10.99 9.66
C VAL A 89 -3.43 -11.47 8.24
N LEU A 90 -2.48 -10.83 7.57
CA LEU A 90 -1.92 -11.27 6.30
C LEU A 90 -0.61 -12.02 6.55
N LEU A 91 -0.51 -13.25 6.06
CA LEU A 91 0.75 -13.99 6.01
C LEU A 91 1.41 -13.82 4.64
N LEU A 92 2.65 -13.34 4.66
CA LEU A 92 3.39 -12.97 3.46
C LEU A 92 4.85 -13.38 3.52
N GLU A 93 5.48 -13.52 2.37
CA GLU A 93 6.90 -13.84 2.26
C GLU A 93 7.79 -12.77 2.90
N ARG A 94 8.79 -13.24 3.65
CA ARG A 94 9.89 -12.39 4.12
C ARG A 94 10.85 -12.12 2.97
N LEU A 95 10.77 -10.93 2.37
CA LEU A 95 11.72 -10.52 1.33
C LEU A 95 13.11 -10.31 1.91
N ARG A 96 14.11 -10.76 1.15
CA ARG A 96 15.52 -10.52 1.42
C ARG A 96 15.93 -9.20 0.76
N GLY A 97 16.86 -8.48 1.37
CA GLY A 97 17.40 -7.25 0.83
C GLY A 97 17.50 -6.15 1.88
N VAL A 98 17.83 -4.96 1.42
CA VAL A 98 17.90 -3.75 2.23
C VAL A 98 16.95 -2.72 1.60
N SER A 99 16.25 -1.95 2.43
CA SER A 99 15.40 -0.85 1.96
C SER A 99 16.20 0.13 1.10
N VAL A 100 15.57 0.71 0.07
CA VAL A 100 16.16 1.78 -0.76
C VAL A 100 16.49 3.04 0.06
N GLU A 101 15.88 3.20 1.23
CA GLU A 101 16.20 4.28 2.18
C GLU A 101 17.63 4.14 2.73
N ALA A 102 18.23 2.95 2.68
CA ALA A 102 19.63 2.76 3.03
C ALA A 102 20.53 3.22 1.87
N PRO A 103 21.65 3.92 2.17
CA PRO A 103 22.54 4.42 1.13
C PRO A 103 23.14 3.27 0.30
N ALA A 104 23.14 3.45 -1.02
CA ALA A 104 23.82 2.54 -1.93
C ALA A 104 25.33 2.53 -1.63
N ARG A 105 25.94 1.34 -1.68
CA ARG A 105 27.36 1.17 -1.36
C ARG A 105 28.29 1.87 -2.35
N THR A 106 27.86 2.07 -3.60
CA THR A 106 28.60 2.77 -4.65
C THR A 106 27.66 3.57 -5.55
N PRO A 107 28.14 4.65 -6.20
CA PRO A 107 27.35 5.43 -7.14
C PRO A 107 26.81 4.61 -8.31
N GLU A 108 27.59 3.67 -8.86
CA GLU A 108 27.17 2.86 -10.01
C GLU A 108 25.98 1.95 -9.66
N ARG A 109 25.98 1.40 -8.43
CA ARG A 109 24.85 0.61 -7.92
C ARG A 109 23.60 1.47 -7.72
N TRP A 110 23.78 2.75 -7.38
CA TRP A 110 22.65 3.68 -7.26
C TRP A 110 22.01 3.97 -8.61
N GLU A 111 22.81 4.21 -9.65
CA GLU A 111 22.30 4.40 -11.01
C GLU A 111 21.53 3.17 -11.49
N GLN A 112 22.10 1.97 -11.33
CA GLN A 112 21.42 0.72 -11.69
C GLN A 112 20.11 0.51 -10.91
N LEU A 113 20.08 0.86 -9.63
CA LEU A 113 18.87 0.74 -8.81
C LEU A 113 17.79 1.72 -9.28
N LYS A 114 18.15 2.95 -9.66
CA LYS A 114 17.19 3.92 -10.22
C LYS A 114 16.56 3.39 -11.50
N ASP A 115 17.35 2.83 -12.41
CA ASP A 115 16.82 2.24 -13.65
C ASP A 115 15.83 1.12 -13.36
N GLN A 116 16.16 0.21 -12.43
CA GLN A 116 15.27 -0.87 -12.02
C GLN A 116 13.98 -0.38 -11.36
N ILE A 117 14.05 0.68 -10.53
CA ILE A 117 12.88 1.29 -9.91
C ILE A 117 11.97 1.91 -10.99
N VAL A 118 12.55 2.66 -11.93
CA VAL A 118 11.80 3.27 -13.03
C VAL A 118 11.13 2.19 -13.88
N GLU A 119 11.85 1.15 -14.25
CA GLU A 119 11.30 0.02 -15.02
C GLU A 119 10.15 -0.66 -14.27
N GLY A 120 10.35 -0.95 -12.98
CA GLY A 120 9.33 -1.56 -12.13
C GLY A 120 8.08 -0.70 -11.99
N LEU A 121 8.25 0.61 -11.76
CA LEU A 121 7.13 1.56 -11.69
C LEU A 121 6.40 1.63 -13.03
N LEU A 122 7.10 1.77 -14.15
CA LEU A 122 6.47 1.83 -15.47
C LEU A 122 5.68 0.56 -15.79
N ALA A 123 6.21 -0.61 -15.42
CA ALA A 123 5.50 -1.87 -15.63
C ALA A 123 4.27 -2.01 -14.75
N TRP A 124 4.32 -1.51 -13.51
CA TRP A 124 3.16 -1.44 -12.61
C TRP A 124 2.09 -0.50 -13.19
N HIS A 125 2.47 0.69 -13.65
CA HIS A 125 1.53 1.68 -14.20
C HIS A 125 0.88 1.24 -15.53
N ARG A 126 1.31 0.13 -16.13
CA ARG A 126 0.65 -0.45 -17.31
C ARG A 126 -0.41 -1.50 -16.95
N GLN A 127 -0.51 -1.88 -15.68
CA GLN A 127 -1.46 -2.90 -15.24
C GLN A 127 -2.84 -2.28 -15.07
N ASP A 128 -3.80 -2.79 -15.83
CA ASP A 128 -5.20 -2.43 -15.70
C ASP A 128 -5.73 -2.90 -14.34
N SER A 129 -6.20 -1.94 -13.53
CA SER A 129 -6.81 -2.20 -12.23
C SER A 129 -8.26 -2.63 -12.31
N ARG A 130 -8.81 -2.79 -13.52
CA ARG A 130 -10.19 -3.21 -13.82
C ARG A 130 -11.22 -2.32 -13.12
N GLY A 131 -11.01 -1.01 -13.19
CA GLY A 131 -11.94 -0.01 -12.66
C GLY A 131 -11.60 0.52 -11.26
N CYS A 132 -10.57 0.02 -10.58
CA CYS A 132 -10.17 0.56 -9.27
C CYS A 132 -9.18 1.74 -9.43
N VAL A 133 -9.57 2.97 -9.10
CA VAL A 133 -8.68 4.16 -9.14
C VAL A 133 -8.58 4.79 -7.76
N GLY A 134 -7.38 5.23 -7.38
CA GLY A 134 -7.13 5.95 -6.13
C GLY A 134 -6.22 5.22 -5.15
N ALA A 135 -6.39 5.51 -3.85
CA ALA A 135 -5.56 4.92 -2.82
C ALA A 135 -5.71 3.39 -2.78
N VAL A 136 -4.67 2.71 -2.31
CA VAL A 136 -4.58 1.25 -2.21
C VAL A 136 -5.69 0.61 -1.36
N ASP A 137 -6.53 1.40 -0.68
CA ASP A 137 -7.60 0.91 0.19
C ASP A 137 -9.01 1.20 -0.39
N HIS A 138 -9.11 1.90 -1.52
CA HIS A 138 -10.40 2.20 -2.14
C HIS A 138 -10.91 0.99 -2.94
N THR A 139 -12.15 0.59 -2.62
CA THR A 139 -12.91 -0.49 -3.28
C THR A 139 -13.92 0.01 -4.30
N GLN A 140 -14.07 1.33 -4.44
CA GLN A 140 -15.01 1.90 -5.40
C GLN A 140 -14.43 1.85 -6.81
N GLU A 141 -15.21 1.29 -7.73
CA GLU A 141 -15.01 1.50 -9.15
C GLU A 141 -15.06 3.00 -9.45
N ASN A 142 -14.00 3.53 -10.04
CA ASN A 142 -13.87 4.94 -10.32
C ASN A 142 -13.02 5.13 -11.57
N ILE A 143 -13.15 6.28 -12.22
CA ILE A 143 -12.32 6.68 -13.35
C ILE A 143 -11.43 7.84 -12.94
N TRP A 144 -10.27 7.98 -13.58
CA TRP A 144 -9.30 9.05 -13.29
C TRP A 144 -9.91 10.45 -13.18
N PRO A 145 -10.79 10.91 -14.09
CA PRO A 145 -11.41 12.23 -13.97
C PRO A 145 -12.26 12.41 -12.71
N SER A 146 -13.00 11.37 -12.33
CA SER A 146 -13.90 11.39 -11.18
C SER A 146 -13.11 11.31 -9.87
N TRP A 147 -12.13 10.40 -9.78
CA TRP A 147 -11.24 10.31 -8.63
C TRP A 147 -10.44 11.60 -8.41
N TYR A 148 -9.84 12.15 -9.48
CA TYR A 148 -9.02 13.36 -9.38
C TYR A 148 -9.85 14.56 -8.93
N ARG A 149 -11.08 14.70 -9.47
CA ARG A 149 -12.02 15.73 -9.02
C ARG A 149 -12.31 15.59 -7.52
N GLN A 150 -12.68 14.40 -7.05
CA GLN A 150 -12.93 14.14 -5.63
C GLN A 150 -11.72 14.51 -4.77
N ARG A 151 -10.51 14.13 -5.22
CA ARG A 151 -9.27 14.46 -4.50
C ARG A 151 -9.04 15.96 -4.39
N VAL A 152 -9.27 16.71 -5.47
CA VAL A 152 -9.18 18.18 -5.48
C VAL A 152 -10.21 18.79 -4.52
N GLU A 153 -11.44 18.29 -4.49
CA GLU A 153 -12.49 18.77 -3.57
C GLU A 153 -12.14 18.55 -2.10
N VAL A 154 -11.55 17.40 -1.77
CA VAL A 154 -11.06 17.12 -0.41
C VAL A 154 -9.98 18.12 -0.03
N LEU A 155 -8.96 18.30 -0.88
CA LEU A 155 -7.88 19.26 -0.63
C LEU A 155 -8.39 20.70 -0.48
N TRP A 156 -9.35 21.10 -1.32
CA TRP A 156 -9.99 22.40 -1.25
C TRP A 156 -10.74 22.61 0.07
N THR A 157 -11.51 21.60 0.49
CA THR A 157 -12.25 21.65 1.75
C THR A 157 -11.30 21.74 2.94
N THR A 158 -10.24 20.92 2.96
CA THR A 158 -9.20 20.95 3.99
C THR A 158 -8.51 22.31 4.03
N LEU A 159 -8.17 22.90 2.88
CA LEU A 159 -7.55 24.23 2.81
C LEU A 159 -8.43 25.31 3.45
N ASN A 160 -9.75 25.24 3.26
CA ASN A 160 -10.70 26.20 3.83
C ASN A 160 -10.90 26.06 5.34
N GLN A 161 -10.48 24.95 5.94
CA GLN A 161 -10.52 24.76 7.40
C GLN A 161 -9.37 25.50 8.10
N PHE A 162 -8.30 25.86 7.37
CA PHE A 162 -7.16 26.57 7.94
C PHE A 162 -7.34 28.09 7.83
N SER A 163 -7.32 28.77 8.97
CA SER A 163 -7.38 30.24 9.04
C SER A 163 -6.08 30.92 8.61
N ASN A 164 -4.93 30.25 8.77
CA ASN A 164 -3.62 30.78 8.42
C ASN A 164 -2.88 29.85 7.45
N THR A 165 -3.18 29.98 6.16
CA THR A 165 -2.56 29.19 5.09
C THR A 165 -1.32 29.84 4.49
N GLY A 166 -1.01 31.10 4.85
CA GLY A 166 0.02 31.90 4.18
C GLY A 166 -0.32 32.28 2.72
N LEU A 167 -1.49 31.86 2.21
CA LEU A 167 -1.91 32.12 0.84
C LEU A 167 -2.51 33.52 0.70
N THR A 168 -2.01 34.28 -0.26
CA THR A 168 -2.58 35.56 -0.64
C THR A 168 -3.91 35.38 -1.38
N MET A 169 -4.67 36.48 -1.55
CA MET A 169 -5.86 36.46 -2.39
C MET A 169 -5.56 36.14 -3.86
N GLN A 170 -4.36 36.46 -4.34
CA GLN A 170 -3.92 36.13 -5.68
C GLN A 170 -3.72 34.62 -5.85
N ASP A 171 -3.09 33.97 -4.86
CA ASP A 171 -2.90 32.52 -4.86
C ASP A 171 -4.24 31.78 -4.87
N LYS A 172 -5.19 32.22 -4.03
CA LYS A 172 -6.54 31.65 -3.99
C LYS A 172 -7.28 31.78 -5.33
N ARG A 173 -7.12 32.91 -6.04
CA ARG A 173 -7.68 33.12 -7.38
C ARG A 173 -7.06 32.23 -8.44
N ILE A 174 -5.77 31.89 -8.31
CA ILE A 174 -5.11 30.94 -9.21
C ILE A 174 -5.67 29.53 -8.95
N LEU A 175 -5.67 29.09 -7.68
CA LEU A 175 -6.18 27.76 -7.32
C LEU A 175 -7.65 27.56 -7.73
N PHE A 176 -8.50 28.59 -7.57
CA PHE A 176 -9.90 28.55 -8.00
C PHE A 176 -10.02 28.34 -9.52
N ARG A 177 -9.29 29.13 -10.32
CA ARG A 177 -9.30 28.99 -11.78
C ARG A 177 -8.77 27.62 -12.24
N THR A 178 -7.70 27.12 -11.62
CA THR A 178 -7.16 25.79 -11.93
C THR A 178 -8.18 24.69 -11.64
N ARG A 179 -8.96 24.82 -10.56
CA ARG A 179 -10.05 23.90 -10.22
C ARG A 179 -11.19 23.96 -11.25
N GLU A 180 -11.54 25.13 -11.78
CA GLU A 180 -12.57 25.27 -12.83
C GLU A 180 -12.14 24.61 -14.15
N CYS A 181 -10.84 24.58 -14.44
CA CYS A 181 -10.29 23.97 -15.66
C CYS A 181 -10.19 22.43 -15.61
N LEU A 182 -10.63 21.77 -14.52
CA LEU A 182 -10.56 20.31 -14.40
C LEU A 182 -11.22 19.53 -15.55
N PRO A 183 -12.40 19.91 -16.08
CA PRO A 183 -12.98 19.21 -17.22
C PRO A 183 -12.08 19.25 -18.46
N SER A 184 -11.46 20.41 -18.75
CA SER A 184 -10.54 20.56 -19.87
C SER A 184 -9.25 19.77 -19.69
N LEU A 185 -8.78 19.56 -18.46
CA LEU A 185 -7.61 18.72 -18.18
C LEU A 185 -7.83 17.26 -18.62
N PHE A 186 -9.05 16.76 -18.51
CA PHE A 186 -9.42 15.39 -18.86
C PHE A 186 -10.10 15.28 -20.24
N GLU A 187 -10.11 16.36 -21.02
CA GLU A 187 -10.68 16.34 -22.37
C GLU A 187 -9.89 15.36 -23.26
N GLY A 188 -10.58 14.39 -23.84
CA GLY A 188 -9.95 13.34 -24.65
C GLY A 188 -9.18 12.26 -23.87
N PHE A 189 -9.19 12.31 -22.53
CA PHE A 189 -8.54 11.29 -21.70
C PHE A 189 -9.37 9.99 -21.68
N ASN A 190 -8.77 8.89 -22.14
CA ASN A 190 -9.42 7.56 -22.20
C ASN A 190 -8.49 6.42 -21.76
N ASP A 191 -7.48 6.73 -20.94
CA ASP A 191 -6.58 5.70 -20.43
C ASP A 191 -7.30 4.84 -19.39
N ASN A 192 -6.93 3.56 -19.36
CA ASN A 192 -7.45 2.61 -18.39
C ASN A 192 -7.13 3.04 -16.96
N CYS A 193 -7.94 2.56 -16.03
CA CYS A 193 -7.64 2.64 -14.61
C CYS A 193 -6.38 1.81 -14.36
N VAL A 194 -5.37 2.40 -13.73
CA VAL A 194 -4.13 1.68 -13.42
C VAL A 194 -4.03 1.50 -11.93
N THR A 195 -3.47 0.38 -11.48
CA THR A 195 -3.32 0.12 -10.03
C THR A 195 -2.50 1.24 -9.41
N GLY A 196 -3.14 2.07 -8.60
CA GLY A 196 -2.48 3.14 -7.88
C GLY A 196 -1.37 2.58 -7.00
N ALA A 197 -0.16 3.11 -7.16
CA ALA A 197 0.77 3.20 -6.04
C ALA A 197 0.24 4.28 -5.07
N TRP A 198 0.78 4.28 -3.85
CA TRP A 198 0.56 5.24 -2.74
C TRP A 198 -0.51 4.81 -1.73
#